data_AF-A0AA38FPX9-F1
#
_entry.id   AF-A0AA38FPX9-F1
#
_cell.length_a   1.000
_cell.length_b   1.000
_cell.length_c   1.000
_cell.angle_alpha   90.00
_cell.angle_beta   90.00
_cell.angle_gamma   90.00
#
_symmetry.space_group_name_H-M   'P 1'
#
loop_
_entity.id
_entity.type
_entity.pdbx_description
1 polymer ?
#
loop_
_entity_poly.entity_id
_entity_poly.type
_entity_poly.pdbx_seq_one_letter_code
_entity_poly.pdbx_strand_id
1 'polypeptide(L)'
;MPQRDVVSWIAVIGGYAQNEFVEKALETFKQMRLPAVMPDSTAFVSILPACGKMGALTQGMDIHHIIIERGFFSDVVVVNALIDMYAKCGSNPRNPPQRLRAGSITRTLPINDLIEMADGFAGVFPEHKYEIVKRLQDRKHICGMTGDGVNDVPTLKKVDIGIAMADATDAARSASDIVLTEPVLNVIISVVLTSRAIFQRKKNYTLGFMLIALIWRFDFSPLMVLVVAVLNDGTIMTISKDRVKPSQMPDSWKLKEIFATGNVLGTYLALTTVIFLKIVQDTDWFPNHFHVEPIKDDPYKIMAALYLQVSIISQALIFVTRSRIWSFLERPGFMLMCTFLIAQLVAFSTSKAYGREGREAEWARSQRSMSGLNTANPKSMIEKAMERAGYTELSEITEQAKRRAEIASLIKGRFHVDCGEKNPGDEDSYFKFLVQTKVLDSPVKSEPDEVPDLNEGSVWEENSGWSDAEDRGC
;
A
#
# COMPACT_ATOMS: atom_id res chain seq x y z
N MET A 1 61.52 11.04 3.66
CA MET A 1 60.86 10.51 4.88
C MET A 1 61.66 9.32 5.38
N PRO A 2 62.25 9.38 6.59
CA PRO A 2 63.13 8.34 7.11
C PRO A 2 62.40 7.08 7.63
N GLN A 3 61.09 7.14 7.90
CA GLN A 3 60.22 5.96 8.08
C GLN A 3 58.90 6.21 7.34
N ARG A 4 58.44 5.22 6.57
CA ARG A 4 57.17 5.26 5.81
C ARG A 4 56.20 4.23 6.39
N ASP A 5 55.16 4.71 7.04
CA ASP A 5 54.03 3.93 7.53
C ASP A 5 52.85 3.90 6.52
N VAL A 6 51.82 3.11 6.79
CA VAL A 6 50.63 2.98 5.91
C VAL A 6 50.01 4.35 5.61
N VAL A 7 49.89 5.21 6.62
CA VAL A 7 49.27 6.54 6.50
C VAL A 7 50.07 7.47 5.58
N SER A 8 51.40 7.50 5.70
CA SER A 8 52.24 8.31 4.81
C SER A 8 52.19 7.83 3.36
N TRP A 9 52.10 6.51 3.11
CA TRP A 9 51.88 5.98 1.76
C TRP A 9 50.53 6.41 1.19
N ILE A 10 49.45 6.28 1.97
CA ILE A 10 48.10 6.70 1.55
C ILE A 10 48.07 8.19 1.24
N ALA A 11 48.69 9.03 2.07
CA ALA A 11 48.72 10.47 1.86
C ALA A 11 49.41 10.84 0.53
N VAL A 12 50.53 10.17 0.20
CA VAL A 12 51.26 10.39 -1.05
C VAL A 12 50.46 9.87 -2.25
N ILE A 13 49.83 8.69 -2.13
CA ILE A 13 48.97 8.13 -3.18
C ILE A 13 47.77 9.03 -3.46
N GLY A 14 47.08 9.47 -2.41
CA GLY A 14 45.95 10.39 -2.49
C GLY A 14 46.37 11.73 -3.10
N GLY A 15 47.53 12.26 -2.70
CA GLY A 15 48.09 13.49 -3.28
C GLY A 15 48.40 13.37 -4.78
N TYR A 16 48.98 12.25 -5.22
CA TYR A 16 49.21 12.01 -6.65
C TYR A 16 47.91 11.75 -7.42
N ALA A 17 46.94 11.07 -6.83
CA ALA A 17 45.63 10.82 -7.41
C ALA A 17 44.80 12.10 -7.61
N GLN A 18 44.90 13.04 -6.66
CA GLN A 18 44.22 14.34 -6.73
C GLN A 18 44.85 15.27 -7.77
N ASN A 19 46.19 15.27 -7.87
CA ASN A 19 46.94 16.11 -8.80
C ASN A 19 47.16 15.47 -10.19
N GLU A 20 46.37 14.45 -10.54
CA GLU A 20 46.36 13.79 -11.86
C GLU A 20 47.67 13.09 -12.28
N PHE A 21 48.61 12.88 -11.35
CA PHE A 21 49.83 12.12 -11.58
C PHE A 21 49.60 10.62 -11.37
N VAL A 22 48.71 10.03 -12.16
CA VAL A 22 48.22 8.65 -11.93
C VAL A 22 49.31 7.59 -12.08
N GLU A 23 50.25 7.75 -13.01
CA GLU A 23 51.39 6.83 -13.15
C GLU A 23 52.24 6.80 -11.88
N LYS A 24 52.52 7.97 -11.30
CA LYS A 24 53.23 8.10 -10.03
C LYS A 24 52.43 7.53 -8.87
N ALA A 25 51.11 7.70 -8.87
CA ALA A 25 50.24 7.10 -7.86
C ALA A 25 50.30 5.57 -7.90
N LEU A 26 50.23 4.97 -9.09
CA LEU A 26 50.33 3.52 -9.29
C LEU A 26 51.73 2.98 -8.96
N GLU A 27 52.78 3.70 -9.32
CA GLU A 27 54.15 3.35 -8.94
C GLU A 27 54.32 3.41 -7.43
N THR A 28 53.82 4.45 -6.78
CA THR A 28 53.83 4.60 -5.31
C THR A 28 53.06 3.47 -4.64
N PHE A 29 51.91 3.06 -5.19
CA PHE A 29 51.14 1.92 -4.69
C PHE A 29 51.90 0.59 -4.86
N LYS A 30 52.61 0.40 -5.98
CA LYS A 30 53.52 -0.75 -6.15
C LYS A 30 54.66 -0.72 -5.13
N GLN A 31 55.26 0.45 -4.90
CA GLN A 31 56.34 0.63 -3.93
C GLN A 31 55.88 0.41 -2.49
N MET A 32 54.64 0.76 -2.13
CA MET A 32 54.05 0.43 -0.82
C MET A 32 54.01 -1.08 -0.60
N ARG A 33 53.80 -1.89 -1.65
CA ARG A 33 53.71 -3.34 -1.56
C ARG A 33 55.07 -4.05 -1.46
N LEU A 34 56.14 -3.45 -1.99
CA LEU A 34 57.49 -4.03 -1.99
C LEU A 34 58.04 -4.35 -0.58
N PRO A 35 57.92 -3.47 0.44
CA PRO A 35 58.33 -3.77 1.81
C PRO A 35 57.29 -4.61 2.60
N ALA A 36 56.35 -5.29 1.92
CA ALA A 36 55.25 -6.04 2.52
C ALA A 36 54.30 -5.21 3.42
N VAL A 37 54.26 -3.88 3.24
CA VAL A 37 53.26 -3.04 3.89
C VAL A 37 51.90 -3.35 3.28
N MET A 38 50.97 -3.76 4.13
CA MET A 38 49.66 -4.26 3.71
C MET A 38 48.71 -3.08 3.42
N PRO A 39 48.24 -2.88 2.18
CA PRO A 39 47.14 -1.95 1.91
C PRO A 39 45.86 -2.36 2.64
N ASP A 40 45.23 -1.35 3.24
CA ASP A 40 43.95 -1.39 3.93
C ASP A 40 42.84 -0.81 3.03
N SER A 41 41.61 -0.72 3.55
CA SER A 41 40.47 -0.19 2.80
C SER A 41 40.71 1.24 2.29
N THR A 42 41.36 2.10 3.08
CA THR A 42 41.62 3.50 2.72
C THR A 42 42.65 3.65 1.60
N ALA A 43 43.66 2.76 1.53
CA ALA A 43 44.59 2.70 0.41
C ALA A 43 43.89 2.37 -0.92
N PHE A 44 42.94 1.42 -0.91
CA PHE A 44 42.14 1.08 -2.10
C PHE A 44 41.25 2.23 -2.55
N VAL A 45 40.55 2.88 -1.62
CA VAL A 45 39.70 4.05 -1.90
C VAL A 45 40.51 5.22 -2.47
N SER A 46 41.79 5.34 -2.11
CA SER A 46 42.67 6.41 -2.61
C SER A 46 43.20 6.15 -4.03
N ILE A 47 43.47 4.90 -4.41
CA ILE A 47 44.07 4.55 -5.71
C ILE A 47 43.04 4.28 -6.82
N LEU A 48 41.87 3.74 -6.49
CA LEU A 48 40.84 3.37 -7.46
C LEU A 48 40.32 4.57 -8.30
N PRO A 49 40.08 5.77 -7.72
CA PRO A 49 39.67 6.94 -8.50
C PRO A 49 40.72 7.37 -9.53
N ALA A 50 42.01 7.22 -9.21
CA ALA A 50 43.10 7.53 -10.13
C ALA A 50 43.07 6.59 -11.35
N CYS A 51 42.82 5.30 -11.12
CA CYS A 51 42.68 4.31 -12.19
C CYS A 51 41.49 4.63 -13.11
N GLY A 52 40.36 5.06 -12.52
CA GLY A 52 39.17 5.46 -13.26
C GLY A 52 39.42 6.66 -14.17
N LYS A 53 40.09 7.71 -13.67
CA LYS A 53 40.39 8.93 -14.43
C LYS A 53 41.26 8.70 -15.68
N MET A 54 42.30 7.85 -15.59
CA MET A 54 43.15 7.54 -16.76
C MET A 54 42.59 6.44 -17.66
N GLY A 55 41.53 5.74 -17.23
CA GLY A 55 41.09 4.52 -17.90
C GLY A 55 42.12 3.38 -17.79
N ALA A 56 42.85 3.27 -16.69
CA ALA A 56 43.87 2.24 -16.48
C ALA A 56 43.23 0.89 -16.08
N LEU A 57 42.45 0.30 -16.98
CA LEU A 57 41.59 -0.85 -16.70
C LEU A 57 42.39 -2.08 -16.23
N THR A 58 43.51 -2.39 -16.87
CA THR A 58 44.37 -3.53 -16.50
C THR A 58 44.88 -3.42 -15.06
N GLN A 59 45.35 -2.24 -14.66
CA GLN A 59 45.86 -1.97 -13.33
C GLN A 59 44.70 -1.95 -12.30
N GLY A 60 43.53 -1.44 -12.69
CA GLY A 60 42.31 -1.53 -11.89
C GLY A 60 41.87 -2.97 -11.62
N MET A 61 41.97 -3.86 -12.60
CA MET A 61 41.69 -5.30 -12.43
C MET A 61 42.70 -5.98 -11.51
N ASP A 62 43.99 -5.65 -11.63
CA ASP A 62 45.02 -6.16 -10.72
C ASP A 62 44.73 -5.76 -9.27
N ILE A 63 44.31 -4.50 -9.05
CA ILE A 63 43.93 -4.00 -7.73
C ILE A 63 42.65 -4.69 -7.23
N HIS A 64 41.67 -4.93 -8.11
CA HIS A 64 40.44 -5.66 -7.77
C HIS A 64 40.74 -7.09 -7.30
N HIS A 65 41.65 -7.80 -7.97
CA HIS A 65 42.07 -9.14 -7.53
C HIS A 65 42.64 -9.11 -6.10
N ILE A 66 43.45 -8.11 -5.77
CA ILE A 66 44.03 -7.94 -4.43
C ILE A 66 42.95 -7.64 -3.39
N ILE A 67 41.91 -6.87 -3.74
CA ILE A 67 40.78 -6.57 -2.87
C ILE A 67 40.01 -7.86 -2.51
N ILE A 68 39.78 -8.73 -3.50
CA ILE A 68 39.11 -10.02 -3.30
C ILE A 68 39.96 -10.94 -2.43
N GLU A 69 41.25 -11.09 -2.75
CA GLU A 69 42.18 -11.96 -2.01
C GLU A 69 42.28 -11.57 -0.53
N ARG A 70 42.12 -10.29 -0.22
CA ARG A 70 42.18 -9.75 1.15
C ARG A 70 40.83 -9.70 1.87
N GLY A 71 39.73 -10.06 1.21
CA GLY A 71 38.39 -10.05 1.82
C GLY A 71 37.77 -8.66 1.98
N PHE A 72 38.27 -7.64 1.28
CA PHE A 72 37.69 -6.28 1.30
C PHE A 72 36.49 -6.12 0.35
N PHE A 73 36.06 -7.17 -0.34
CA PHE A 73 34.87 -7.15 -1.21
C PHE A 73 33.55 -6.93 -0.43
N SER A 74 33.56 -7.13 0.89
CA SER A 74 32.42 -6.83 1.76
C SER A 74 32.38 -5.37 2.24
N ASP A 75 33.44 -4.59 2.02
CA ASP A 75 33.51 -3.19 2.43
C ASP A 75 32.80 -2.29 1.40
N VAL A 76 31.69 -1.69 1.81
CA VAL A 76 30.84 -0.85 0.96
C VAL A 76 31.60 0.32 0.34
N VAL A 77 32.55 0.91 1.06
CA VAL A 77 33.31 2.07 0.57
C VAL A 77 34.27 1.65 -0.55
N VAL A 78 34.92 0.49 -0.40
CA VAL A 78 35.82 -0.08 -1.40
C VAL A 78 35.04 -0.53 -2.64
N VAL A 79 33.88 -1.17 -2.44
CA VAL A 79 33.01 -1.62 -3.54
C VAL A 79 32.47 -0.43 -4.34
N ASN A 80 32.04 0.64 -3.70
CA ASN A 80 31.60 1.85 -4.38
C ASN A 80 32.73 2.48 -5.22
N ALA A 81 33.95 2.52 -4.68
CA ALA A 81 35.12 3.00 -5.41
C ALA A 81 35.50 2.11 -6.61
N LEU A 82 35.32 0.78 -6.48
CA LEU A 82 35.50 -0.17 -7.59
C LEU A 82 34.48 0.06 -8.70
N ILE A 83 33.20 0.24 -8.36
CA ILE A 83 32.13 0.50 -9.32
C ILE A 83 32.44 1.79 -10.11
N ASP A 84 32.81 2.87 -9.42
CA ASP A 84 33.19 4.13 -10.06
C ASP A 84 34.40 3.98 -11.01
N MET A 85 35.42 3.23 -10.57
CA MET A 85 36.62 2.95 -11.39
C MET A 85 36.27 2.20 -12.68
N TYR A 86 35.49 1.13 -12.60
CA TYR A 86 35.07 0.36 -13.78
C TYR A 86 34.16 1.18 -14.71
N ALA A 87 33.22 1.95 -14.15
CA ALA A 87 32.33 2.81 -14.93
C ALA A 87 33.11 3.84 -15.75
N LYS A 88 34.11 4.50 -15.13
CA LYS A 88 34.97 5.47 -15.82
C LYS A 88 35.88 4.83 -16.85
N CYS A 89 36.50 3.69 -16.53
CA CYS A 89 37.36 2.96 -17.47
C CYS A 89 36.62 2.47 -18.72
N GLY A 90 35.33 2.12 -18.61
CA GLY A 90 34.49 1.72 -19.74
C GLY A 90 34.10 2.86 -20.69
N SER A 91 34.19 4.11 -20.22
CA SER A 91 33.83 5.31 -21.00
C SER A 91 34.99 5.96 -21.76
N ASN A 92 36.24 5.51 -21.54
CA ASN A 92 37.42 6.14 -22.12
C ASN A 92 37.67 5.65 -23.57
N PRO A 93 37.67 6.52 -24.60
CA PRO A 93 37.88 6.13 -26.00
C PRO A 93 39.25 5.51 -26.31
N ARG A 94 40.24 5.63 -25.40
CA ARG A 94 41.56 5.00 -25.55
C ARG A 94 41.57 3.51 -25.21
N ASN A 95 40.58 3.01 -24.49
CA ASN A 95 40.37 1.58 -24.34
C ASN A 95 39.22 1.17 -25.26
N PRO A 96 39.48 0.52 -26.41
CA PRO A 96 38.40 -0.14 -27.12
C PRO A 96 37.70 -1.09 -26.13
N PRO A 97 36.36 -1.23 -26.17
CA PRO A 97 35.65 -2.12 -25.27
C PRO A 97 36.31 -3.49 -25.37
N GLN A 98 37.03 -3.88 -24.31
CA GLN A 98 37.56 -5.21 -24.22
C GLN A 98 36.32 -6.09 -24.17
N ARG A 99 36.05 -6.77 -25.30
CA ARG A 99 35.23 -7.98 -25.34
C ARG A 99 35.76 -8.86 -24.22
N LEU A 100 35.13 -8.79 -23.04
CA LEU A 100 35.17 -9.87 -22.08
C LEU A 100 34.93 -11.12 -22.92
N ARG A 101 35.91 -12.02 -22.95
CA ARG A 101 35.82 -13.30 -23.66
C ARG A 101 34.75 -14.15 -22.97
N ALA A 102 33.48 -13.77 -23.13
CA ALA A 102 32.38 -14.69 -23.11
C ALA A 102 32.55 -15.54 -24.37
N GLY A 103 32.79 -16.84 -24.18
CA GLY A 103 32.86 -17.78 -25.29
C GLY A 103 31.65 -17.60 -26.22
N SER A 104 31.94 -17.50 -27.52
CA SER A 104 31.04 -17.88 -28.62
C SER A 104 29.61 -17.33 -28.62
N ILE A 105 29.38 -16.02 -28.50
CA ILE A 105 28.10 -15.43 -28.95
C ILE A 105 28.38 -14.20 -29.83
N THR A 106 28.89 -14.45 -31.04
CA THR A 106 28.66 -13.56 -32.19
C THR A 106 27.31 -13.91 -32.82
N ARG A 107 26.23 -13.64 -32.08
CA ARG A 107 24.95 -13.28 -32.67
C ARG A 107 24.72 -11.84 -32.26
N THR A 108 24.53 -10.95 -33.23
CA THR A 108 24.04 -9.59 -32.99
C THR A 108 22.65 -9.72 -32.37
N LEU A 109 22.60 -9.90 -31.06
CA LEU A 109 21.36 -9.83 -30.30
C LEU A 109 20.77 -8.43 -30.52
N PRO A 110 19.45 -8.32 -30.72
CA PRO A 110 18.81 -7.02 -30.80
C PRO A 110 19.12 -6.24 -29.52
N ILE A 111 19.28 -4.92 -29.65
CA ILE A 111 19.69 -4.02 -28.55
C ILE A 111 18.83 -4.21 -27.29
N ASN A 112 17.55 -4.55 -27.46
CA ASN A 112 16.63 -4.81 -26.35
C ASN A 112 17.02 -6.06 -25.53
N ASP A 113 17.50 -7.13 -26.17
CA ASP A 113 18.00 -8.32 -25.47
C ASP A 113 19.31 -7.99 -24.74
N LEU A 114 20.18 -7.19 -25.36
CA LEU A 114 21.43 -6.74 -24.74
C LEU A 114 21.16 -5.88 -23.50
N ILE A 115 20.17 -4.99 -23.55
CA ILE A 115 19.76 -4.16 -22.41
C ILE A 115 19.22 -5.03 -21.27
N GLU A 116 18.43 -6.06 -21.58
CA GLU A 116 17.88 -6.95 -20.56
C GLU A 116 18.94 -7.86 -19.91
N MET A 117 19.96 -8.27 -20.68
CA MET A 117 21.07 -9.10 -20.18
C MET A 117 22.19 -8.28 -19.54
N ALA A 118 22.18 -6.95 -19.66
CA ALA A 118 23.23 -6.10 -19.13
C ALA A 118 23.06 -5.88 -17.62
N ASP A 119 24.14 -6.11 -16.87
CA ASP A 119 24.18 -5.84 -15.43
C ASP A 119 24.46 -4.35 -15.11
N GLY A 120 24.88 -3.55 -16.10
CA GLY A 120 25.19 -2.15 -15.91
C GLY A 120 25.42 -1.37 -17.20
N PHE A 121 25.14 -0.07 -17.14
CA PHE A 121 25.33 0.87 -18.25
C PHE A 121 26.28 1.99 -17.82
N ALA A 122 27.29 2.27 -18.63
CA ALA A 122 28.28 3.32 -18.38
C ALA A 122 28.20 4.42 -19.46
N GLY A 123 28.59 5.65 -19.11
CA GLY A 123 28.58 6.79 -20.05
C GLY A 123 27.19 7.16 -20.54
N VAL A 124 26.17 7.00 -19.69
CA VAL A 124 24.76 7.17 -20.07
C VAL A 124 24.35 8.64 -19.99
N PHE A 125 24.07 9.24 -21.15
CA PHE A 125 23.47 10.57 -21.23
C PHE A 125 22.03 10.57 -20.69
N PRO A 126 21.50 11.71 -20.25
CA PRO A 126 20.13 11.80 -19.69
C PRO A 126 19.05 11.21 -20.62
N GLU A 127 19.16 11.45 -21.93
CA GLU A 127 18.25 10.91 -22.95
C GLU A 127 18.31 9.38 -23.04
N HIS A 128 19.51 8.80 -22.88
CA HIS A 128 19.71 7.36 -22.90
C HIS A 128 19.10 6.70 -21.66
N LYS A 129 19.11 7.36 -20.48
CA LYS A 129 18.46 6.85 -19.27
C LYS A 129 16.97 6.64 -19.51
N TYR A 130 16.32 7.62 -20.12
CA TYR A 130 14.90 7.55 -20.48
C TYR A 130 14.59 6.38 -21.42
N GLU A 131 15.38 6.23 -22.48
CA GLU A 131 15.16 5.19 -23.50
C GLU A 131 15.43 3.78 -22.95
N ILE A 132 16.43 3.60 -22.07
CA ILE A 132 16.71 2.33 -21.40
C ILE A 132 15.51 1.91 -20.55
N VAL A 133 14.99 2.81 -19.71
CA VAL A 133 13.80 2.55 -18.89
C VAL A 133 12.61 2.18 -19.75
N LYS A 134 12.36 2.97 -20.81
CA LYS A 134 11.24 2.71 -21.72
C LYS A 134 11.32 1.32 -22.35
N ARG A 135 12.49 0.89 -22.80
CA ARG A 135 12.70 -0.45 -23.39
C ARG A 135 12.52 -1.57 -22.37
N LEU A 136 12.94 -1.37 -21.13
CA LEU A 136 12.71 -2.34 -20.05
C LEU A 136 11.21 -2.44 -19.71
N GLN A 137 10.51 -1.30 -19.66
CA GLN A 137 9.05 -1.25 -19.45
C GLN A 137 8.27 -1.90 -20.59
N ASP A 138 8.68 -1.69 -21.85
CA ASP A 138 8.05 -2.33 -23.02
C ASP A 138 8.16 -3.87 -22.95
N ARG A 139 9.16 -4.38 -22.23
CA ARG A 139 9.33 -5.81 -21.92
C ARG A 139 8.61 -6.27 -20.65
N LYS A 140 7.76 -5.42 -20.07
CA LYS A 140 6.97 -5.67 -18.86
C LYS A 140 7.80 -5.82 -17.58
N HIS A 141 9.03 -5.32 -17.57
CA HIS A 141 9.78 -5.17 -16.32
C HIS A 141 9.25 -3.98 -15.53
N ILE A 142 9.03 -4.18 -14.22
CA ILE A 142 8.75 -3.09 -13.30
C ILE A 142 10.08 -2.43 -12.98
N CYS A 143 10.24 -1.18 -13.38
CA CYS A 143 11.52 -0.47 -13.31
C CYS A 143 11.52 0.51 -12.14
N GLY A 144 12.47 0.33 -11.23
CA GLY A 144 12.83 1.34 -10.23
C GLY A 144 14.12 2.04 -10.62
N MET A 145 14.21 3.36 -10.44
CA MET A 145 15.42 4.12 -10.72
C MET A 145 15.73 5.10 -9.59
N THR A 146 17.01 5.20 -9.26
CA THR A 146 17.54 6.23 -8.39
C THR A 146 18.09 7.40 -9.19
N GLY A 147 17.87 8.62 -8.70
CA GLY A 147 18.46 9.82 -9.29
C GLY A 147 18.70 10.90 -8.23
N ASP A 148 19.74 11.70 -8.45
CA ASP A 148 20.18 12.77 -7.56
C ASP A 148 20.10 14.16 -8.22
N GLY A 149 20.39 14.22 -9.52
CA GLY A 149 20.45 15.45 -10.29
C GLY A 149 19.15 15.83 -11.03
N VAL A 150 19.08 17.10 -11.44
CA VAL A 150 18.02 17.65 -12.29
C VAL A 150 17.87 16.92 -13.63
N ASN A 151 18.96 16.31 -14.11
CA ASN A 151 18.99 15.57 -15.37
C ASN A 151 18.21 14.26 -15.31
N ASP A 152 18.00 13.71 -14.11
CA ASP A 152 17.29 12.45 -13.93
C ASP A 152 15.77 12.65 -13.80
N VAL A 153 15.31 13.88 -13.57
CA VAL A 153 13.90 14.24 -13.37
C VAL A 153 12.96 13.68 -14.45
N PRO A 154 13.24 13.79 -15.76
CA PRO A 154 12.35 13.25 -16.79
C PRO A 154 12.22 11.72 -16.71
N THR A 155 13.32 11.04 -16.37
CA THR A 155 13.35 9.58 -16.26
C THR A 155 12.72 9.11 -14.95
N LEU A 156 12.97 9.83 -13.84
CA LEU A 156 12.36 9.58 -12.53
C LEU A 156 10.83 9.65 -12.56
N LYS A 157 10.25 10.52 -13.40
CA LYS A 157 8.79 10.57 -13.62
C LYS A 157 8.25 9.48 -14.55
N LYS A 158 9.12 8.84 -15.33
CA LYS A 158 8.73 7.84 -16.34
C LYS A 158 8.75 6.41 -15.79
N VAL A 159 9.69 6.13 -14.88
CA VAL A 159 9.83 4.82 -14.23
C VAL A 159 8.59 4.49 -13.40
N ASP A 160 8.41 3.20 -13.09
CA ASP A 160 7.31 2.75 -12.24
C ASP A 160 7.52 3.20 -10.78
N ILE A 161 8.78 3.35 -10.36
CA ILE A 161 9.15 3.82 -9.02
C ILE A 161 10.39 4.72 -9.14
N GLY A 162 10.21 6.03 -8.97
CA GLY A 162 11.29 7.00 -8.86
C GLY A 162 11.81 7.12 -7.44
N ILE A 163 13.12 7.02 -7.22
CA ILE A 163 13.76 7.10 -5.91
C ILE A 163 14.77 8.25 -5.89
N ALA A 164 14.58 9.24 -5.03
CA ALA A 164 15.55 10.30 -4.79
C ALA A 164 16.44 9.99 -3.57
N MET A 165 17.73 10.25 -3.71
CA MET A 165 18.70 10.14 -2.61
C MET A 165 18.55 11.30 -1.60
N ALA A 166 19.08 11.13 -0.39
CA ALA A 166 18.98 12.12 0.68
C ALA A 166 19.65 13.46 0.37
N ASP A 167 20.64 13.44 -0.51
CA ASP A 167 21.42 14.57 -1.02
C ASP A 167 20.96 15.01 -2.42
N ALA A 168 19.88 14.43 -2.95
CA ALA A 168 19.33 14.79 -4.25
C ALA A 168 18.83 16.25 -4.28
N THR A 169 18.86 16.84 -5.47
CA THR A 169 18.28 18.16 -5.75
C THR A 169 16.78 18.18 -5.47
N ASP A 170 16.24 19.35 -5.07
CA ASP A 170 14.80 19.49 -4.80
C ASP A 170 13.92 19.14 -6.00
N ALA A 171 14.43 19.40 -7.21
CA ALA A 171 13.78 18.99 -8.44
C ALA A 171 13.66 17.45 -8.56
N ALA A 172 14.74 16.72 -8.24
CA ALA A 172 14.72 15.25 -8.24
C ALA A 172 13.80 14.69 -7.15
N ARG A 173 13.82 15.28 -5.93
CA ARG A 173 12.91 14.88 -4.84
C ARG A 173 11.44 15.08 -5.19
N SER A 174 11.11 16.22 -5.82
CA SER A 174 9.75 16.50 -6.26
C SER A 174 9.29 15.62 -7.42
N ALA A 175 10.23 15.03 -8.17
CA ALA A 175 9.95 14.16 -9.30
C ALA A 175 9.83 12.68 -8.91
N SER A 176 10.46 12.28 -7.80
CA SER A 176 10.47 10.90 -7.29
C SER A 176 9.24 10.56 -6.46
N ASP A 177 8.84 9.28 -6.45
CA ASP A 177 7.78 8.74 -5.59
C ASP A 177 8.25 8.50 -4.15
N ILE A 178 9.54 8.19 -3.98
CA ILE A 178 10.16 7.88 -2.69
C ILE A 178 11.42 8.73 -2.53
N VAL A 179 11.53 9.41 -1.38
CA VAL A 179 12.73 10.16 -1.00
C VAL A 179 13.39 9.44 0.17
N LEU A 180 14.65 9.04 0.00
CA LEU A 180 15.44 8.42 1.05
C LEU A 180 15.97 9.50 1.99
N THR A 181 15.92 9.24 3.29
CA THR A 181 16.53 10.12 4.31
C THR A 181 18.01 9.81 4.55
N GLU A 182 18.47 8.64 4.09
CA GLU A 182 19.84 8.18 4.22
C GLU A 182 20.45 7.94 2.83
N PRO A 183 21.70 8.35 2.56
CA PRO A 183 22.34 8.26 1.25
C PRO A 183 22.90 6.86 0.93
N VAL A 184 22.45 5.80 1.60
CA VAL A 184 23.02 4.46 1.48
C VAL A 184 22.16 3.57 0.57
N LEU A 185 22.74 3.01 -0.49
CA LEU A 185 22.04 2.15 -1.46
C LEU A 185 21.37 0.92 -0.81
N ASN A 186 21.93 0.41 0.30
CA ASN A 186 21.36 -0.70 1.06
C ASN A 186 19.95 -0.42 1.61
N VAL A 187 19.62 0.85 1.84
CA VAL A 187 18.28 1.26 2.30
C VAL A 187 17.22 0.87 1.29
N ILE A 188 17.54 0.92 -0.01
CA ILE A 188 16.62 0.52 -1.08
C ILE A 188 16.23 -0.95 -0.95
N ILE A 189 17.20 -1.82 -0.63
CA ILE A 189 16.94 -3.26 -0.44
C ILE A 189 16.00 -3.46 0.75
N SER A 190 16.25 -2.76 1.86
CA SER A 190 15.39 -2.81 3.06
C SER A 190 13.95 -2.30 2.76
N VAL A 191 13.83 -1.22 2.00
CA VAL A 191 12.55 -0.67 1.55
C VAL A 191 11.79 -1.66 0.68
N VAL A 192 12.47 -2.30 -0.29
CA VAL A 192 11.86 -3.33 -1.15
C VAL A 192 11.39 -4.54 -0.33
N LEU A 193 12.20 -5.04 0.59
CA LEU A 193 11.82 -6.17 1.46
C LEU A 193 10.63 -5.82 2.35
N THR A 194 10.62 -4.62 2.94
CA THR A 194 9.51 -4.13 3.77
C THR A 194 8.24 -3.95 2.94
N SER A 195 8.36 -3.38 1.74
CA SER A 195 7.24 -3.23 0.79
C SER A 195 6.63 -4.58 0.41
N ARG A 196 7.45 -5.60 0.12
CA ARG A 196 6.97 -6.97 -0.15
C ARG A 196 6.25 -7.59 1.04
N ALA A 197 6.72 -7.34 2.26
CA ALA A 197 6.03 -7.80 3.47
C ALA A 197 4.65 -7.13 3.62
N ILE A 198 4.55 -5.81 3.39
CA ILE A 198 3.29 -5.06 3.43
C ILE A 198 2.33 -5.53 2.33
N PHE A 199 2.85 -5.71 1.11
CA PHE A 199 2.05 -6.20 -0.02
C PHE A 199 1.44 -7.58 0.29
N GLN A 200 2.22 -8.46 0.92
CA GLN A 200 1.70 -9.76 1.34
C GLN A 200 0.58 -9.65 2.37
N ARG A 201 0.69 -8.73 3.36
CA ARG A 201 -0.39 -8.46 4.31
C ARG A 201 -1.66 -7.99 3.59
N LYS A 202 -1.52 -7.11 2.60
CA LYS A 202 -2.65 -6.62 1.79
C LYS A 202 -3.32 -7.75 1.00
N LYS A 203 -2.54 -8.64 0.38
CA LYS A 203 -3.06 -9.82 -0.34
C LYS A 203 -3.86 -10.75 0.59
N ASN A 204 -3.31 -11.02 1.77
CA ASN A 204 -3.97 -11.85 2.79
C ASN A 204 -5.27 -11.20 3.30
N TYR A 205 -5.28 -9.87 3.50
CA TYR A 205 -6.48 -9.12 3.89
C TYR A 205 -7.61 -9.25 2.86
N THR A 206 -7.30 -9.14 1.56
CA THR A 206 -8.32 -9.23 0.51
C THR A 206 -8.94 -10.61 0.36
N LEU A 207 -8.21 -11.68 0.71
CA LEU A 207 -8.77 -13.03 0.78
C LEU A 207 -9.79 -13.17 1.91
N GLY A 208 -9.57 -12.49 3.05
CA GLY A 208 -10.51 -12.51 4.18
C GLY A 208 -11.84 -11.81 3.90
N PHE A 209 -11.82 -10.67 3.21
CA PHE A 209 -13.03 -9.87 2.94
C PHE A 209 -14.01 -10.56 1.98
N MET A 210 -13.51 -11.29 0.98
CA MET A 210 -14.33 -11.86 -0.07
C MET A 210 -15.20 -13.06 0.37
N LEU A 211 -14.90 -13.63 1.53
CA LEU A 211 -15.50 -14.88 2.00
C LEU A 211 -16.85 -14.70 2.70
N ILE A 212 -17.14 -13.48 3.17
CA ILE A 212 -18.35 -13.13 3.93
C ILE A 212 -19.58 -13.05 3.00
N ALA A 213 -19.38 -12.87 1.69
CA ALA A 213 -20.46 -12.66 0.73
C ALA A 213 -21.24 -13.94 0.35
N LEU A 214 -20.64 -15.13 0.54
CA LEU A 214 -21.22 -16.40 0.06
C LEU A 214 -22.18 -17.07 1.06
N ILE A 215 -22.30 -16.56 2.29
CA ILE A 215 -23.11 -17.17 3.37
C ILE A 215 -24.59 -16.72 3.32
N TRP A 216 -24.96 -15.83 2.40
CA TRP A 216 -26.21 -15.06 2.44
C TRP A 216 -27.49 -15.77 1.95
N ARG A 217 -27.54 -17.11 1.95
CA ARG A 217 -28.74 -17.87 1.54
C ARG A 217 -29.52 -18.56 2.67
N PHE A 218 -29.24 -18.22 3.93
CA PHE A 218 -30.00 -18.72 5.09
C PHE A 218 -30.70 -17.58 5.83
N ASP A 219 -31.94 -17.81 6.28
CA ASP A 219 -32.75 -16.88 7.07
C ASP A 219 -32.18 -16.70 8.48
N PHE A 220 -31.05 -16.00 8.59
CA PHE A 220 -30.49 -15.59 9.86
C PHE A 220 -31.20 -14.36 10.42
N SER A 221 -31.29 -14.28 11.75
CA SER A 221 -31.63 -13.02 12.41
C SER A 221 -30.62 -11.94 11.99
N PRO A 222 -31.05 -10.79 11.44
CA PRO A 222 -30.16 -9.72 10.99
C PRO A 222 -29.18 -9.25 12.07
N LEU A 223 -29.59 -9.27 13.33
CA LEU A 223 -28.75 -8.92 14.48
C LEU A 223 -27.52 -9.84 14.59
N MET A 224 -27.68 -11.13 14.35
CA MET A 224 -26.58 -12.11 14.49
C MET A 224 -25.56 -11.94 13.38
N VAL A 225 -26.04 -11.72 12.15
CA VAL A 225 -25.17 -11.43 11.01
C VAL A 225 -24.40 -10.14 11.24
N LEU A 226 -25.07 -9.11 11.79
CA LEU A 226 -24.42 -7.86 12.16
C LEU A 226 -23.33 -8.07 13.21
N VAL A 227 -23.59 -8.86 14.26
CA VAL A 227 -22.58 -9.16 15.29
C VAL A 227 -21.40 -9.93 14.69
N VAL A 228 -21.62 -10.94 13.85
CA VAL A 228 -20.53 -11.64 13.16
C VAL A 228 -19.73 -10.67 12.29
N ALA A 229 -20.39 -9.80 11.52
CA ALA A 229 -19.72 -8.84 10.66
C ALA A 229 -18.82 -7.89 11.46
N VAL A 230 -19.33 -7.31 12.55
CA VAL A 230 -18.58 -6.40 13.43
C VAL A 230 -17.38 -7.11 14.07
N LEU A 231 -17.56 -8.33 14.57
CA LEU A 231 -16.47 -9.11 15.16
C LEU A 231 -15.40 -9.49 14.11
N ASN A 232 -15.83 -9.79 12.89
CA ASN A 232 -14.94 -10.13 11.79
C ASN A 232 -14.14 -8.92 11.32
N ASP A 233 -14.76 -7.75 11.17
CA ASP A 233 -14.05 -6.51 10.81
C ASP A 233 -13.01 -6.12 11.87
N GLY A 234 -13.38 -6.22 13.14
CA GLY A 234 -12.48 -5.95 14.26
C GLY A 234 -11.25 -6.89 14.28
N THR A 235 -11.46 -8.19 14.00
CA THR A 235 -10.36 -9.18 13.93
C THR A 235 -9.52 -8.99 12.66
N ILE A 236 -10.13 -8.77 11.50
CA ILE A 236 -9.46 -8.58 10.21
C ILE A 236 -8.54 -7.34 10.22
N MET A 237 -8.90 -6.27 10.93
CA MET A 237 -8.04 -5.08 11.05
C MET A 237 -6.65 -5.41 11.62
N THR A 238 -6.54 -6.44 12.46
CA THR A 238 -5.25 -6.85 13.07
C THR A 238 -4.28 -7.48 12.07
N ILE A 239 -4.75 -7.94 10.89
CA ILE A 239 -3.91 -8.46 9.80
C ILE A 239 -2.91 -7.39 9.30
N SER A 240 -3.28 -6.11 9.39
CA SER A 240 -2.40 -5.01 8.99
C SER A 240 -1.09 -4.94 9.81
N LYS A 241 -1.15 -5.34 11.10
CA LYS A 241 -0.03 -5.34 12.05
C LYS A 241 0.64 -6.71 12.17
N ASP A 242 0.29 -7.62 11.30
CA ASP A 242 0.62 -9.01 11.45
C ASP A 242 2.03 -9.37 10.95
N ARG A 243 2.62 -10.42 11.53
CA ARG A 243 3.97 -10.88 11.17
C ARG A 243 3.89 -11.79 9.96
N VAL A 244 4.28 -11.25 8.81
CA VAL A 244 4.29 -11.96 7.52
C VAL A 244 5.69 -11.90 6.92
N LYS A 245 6.16 -13.02 6.37
CA LYS A 245 7.45 -13.10 5.68
C LYS A 245 7.34 -12.46 4.28
N PRO A 246 8.32 -11.65 3.85
CA PRO A 246 8.32 -11.08 2.51
C PRO A 246 8.48 -12.18 1.46
N SER A 247 7.89 -11.96 0.28
CA SER A 247 8.10 -12.83 -0.88
C SER A 247 9.55 -12.73 -1.38
N GLN A 248 10.16 -13.87 -1.69
CA GLN A 248 11.53 -13.93 -2.24
C GLN A 248 11.61 -13.35 -3.65
N MET A 249 10.55 -13.55 -4.44
CA MET A 249 10.40 -13.01 -5.79
C MET A 249 9.37 -11.87 -5.80
N PRO A 250 9.51 -10.89 -6.72
CA PRO A 250 8.47 -9.88 -6.92
C PRO A 250 7.14 -10.57 -7.26
N ASP A 251 6.10 -10.20 -6.53
CA ASP A 251 4.73 -10.70 -6.76
C ASP A 251 3.88 -9.58 -7.36
N SER A 252 2.89 -9.97 -8.15
CA SER A 252 1.93 -9.06 -8.78
C SER A 252 0.51 -9.38 -8.32
N TRP A 253 -0.38 -8.39 -8.40
CA TRP A 253 -1.75 -8.54 -7.91
C TRP A 253 -2.59 -9.39 -8.88
N LYS A 254 -2.54 -10.72 -8.71
CA LYS A 254 -3.31 -11.68 -9.51
C LYS A 254 -4.72 -11.87 -8.95
N LEU A 255 -5.63 -10.94 -9.28
CA LEU A 255 -7.04 -10.98 -8.84
C LEU A 255 -7.68 -12.35 -9.05
N LYS A 256 -7.51 -12.95 -10.24
CA LYS A 256 -8.13 -14.24 -10.58
C LYS A 256 -7.75 -15.36 -9.59
N GLU A 257 -6.50 -15.41 -9.15
CA GLU A 257 -6.01 -16.40 -8.19
C GLU A 257 -6.60 -16.17 -6.78
N ILE A 258 -6.69 -14.90 -6.39
CA ILE A 258 -7.30 -14.47 -5.13
C ILE A 258 -8.79 -14.85 -5.11
N PHE A 259 -9.52 -14.52 -6.18
CA PHE A 259 -10.93 -14.85 -6.36
C PHE A 259 -11.17 -16.37 -6.35
N ALA A 260 -10.35 -17.14 -7.07
CA ALA A 260 -10.46 -18.60 -7.08
C ALA A 260 -10.24 -19.21 -5.69
N THR A 261 -9.22 -18.75 -4.97
CA THR A 261 -8.92 -19.22 -3.60
C THR A 261 -10.07 -18.87 -2.64
N GLY A 262 -10.58 -17.64 -2.71
CA GLY A 262 -11.72 -17.20 -1.91
C GLY A 262 -12.97 -18.03 -2.16
N ASN A 263 -13.30 -18.32 -3.42
CA ASN A 263 -14.45 -19.15 -3.78
C ASN A 263 -14.32 -20.60 -3.27
N VAL A 264 -13.14 -21.21 -3.35
CA VAL A 264 -12.90 -22.57 -2.83
C VAL A 264 -13.10 -22.62 -1.33
N LEU A 265 -12.48 -21.69 -0.60
CA LEU A 265 -12.60 -21.61 0.87
C LEU A 265 -14.04 -21.26 1.30
N GLY A 266 -14.72 -20.38 0.59
CA GLY A 266 -16.12 -20.03 0.83
C GLY A 266 -17.07 -21.20 0.59
N THR A 267 -16.86 -21.97 -0.48
CA THR A 267 -17.65 -23.18 -0.76
C THR A 267 -17.44 -24.24 0.32
N TYR A 268 -16.19 -24.43 0.77
CA TYR A 268 -15.87 -25.32 1.89
C TYR A 268 -16.59 -24.90 3.19
N LEU A 269 -16.61 -23.60 3.51
CA LEU A 269 -17.32 -23.07 4.67
C LEU A 269 -18.83 -23.32 4.58
N ALA A 270 -19.42 -23.09 3.42
CA ALA A 270 -20.84 -23.35 3.19
C ALA A 270 -21.18 -24.84 3.34
N LEU A 271 -20.39 -25.73 2.71
CA LEU A 271 -20.59 -27.18 2.79
C LEU A 271 -20.48 -27.71 4.21
N THR A 272 -19.46 -27.29 4.97
CA THR A 272 -19.29 -27.72 6.37
C THR A 272 -20.44 -27.26 7.26
N THR A 273 -20.98 -26.07 7.03
CA THR A 273 -22.14 -25.54 7.74
C THR A 273 -23.43 -26.30 7.41
N VAL A 274 -23.64 -26.66 6.14
CA VAL A 274 -24.79 -27.49 5.72
C VAL A 274 -24.69 -28.89 6.30
N ILE A 275 -23.50 -29.50 6.27
CA ILE A 275 -23.27 -30.82 6.88
C ILE A 275 -23.55 -30.76 8.39
N PHE A 276 -23.09 -29.72 9.08
CA PHE A 276 -23.36 -29.51 10.50
C PHE A 276 -24.87 -29.44 10.78
N LEU A 277 -25.62 -28.64 10.01
CA LEU A 277 -27.09 -28.58 10.13
C LEU A 277 -27.75 -29.94 9.94
N LYS A 278 -27.35 -30.65 8.89
CA LYS A 278 -27.91 -31.96 8.57
C LYS A 278 -27.67 -32.97 9.69
N ILE A 279 -26.46 -32.98 10.27
CA ILE A 279 -26.15 -33.85 11.41
C ILE A 279 -27.01 -33.47 12.62
N VAL A 280 -27.20 -32.19 12.91
CA VAL A 280 -27.99 -31.74 14.08
C VAL A 280 -29.49 -32.01 13.92
N GLN A 281 -30.04 -31.87 12.71
CA GLN A 281 -31.49 -32.02 12.46
C GLN A 281 -31.91 -33.46 12.19
N ASP A 282 -31.14 -34.20 11.37
CA ASP A 282 -31.54 -35.53 10.91
C ASP A 282 -31.02 -36.66 11.81
N THR A 283 -30.03 -36.40 12.67
CA THR A 283 -29.35 -37.46 13.45
C THR A 283 -29.17 -37.10 14.92
N ASP A 284 -29.23 -38.10 15.79
CA ASP A 284 -28.90 -37.96 17.22
C ASP A 284 -27.39 -38.22 17.50
N TRP A 285 -26.51 -37.92 16.53
CA TRP A 285 -25.07 -38.24 16.65
C TRP A 285 -24.39 -37.49 17.81
N PHE A 286 -24.66 -36.18 17.97
CA PHE A 286 -24.06 -35.38 19.04
C PHE A 286 -24.48 -35.86 20.46
N PRO A 287 -25.77 -36.06 20.76
CA PRO A 287 -26.20 -36.65 22.04
C PRO A 287 -25.60 -38.03 22.32
N ASN A 288 -25.52 -38.89 21.30
CA ASN A 288 -25.04 -40.27 21.48
C ASN A 288 -23.51 -40.35 21.68
N HIS A 289 -22.74 -39.48 21.02
CA HIS A 289 -21.28 -39.53 21.09
C HIS A 289 -20.70 -38.66 22.23
N PHE A 290 -21.27 -37.49 22.48
CA PHE A 290 -20.76 -36.52 23.46
C PHE A 290 -21.62 -36.42 24.73
N HIS A 291 -22.72 -37.17 24.84
CA HIS A 291 -23.62 -37.16 25.99
C HIS A 291 -24.17 -35.75 26.33
N VAL A 292 -24.48 -34.96 25.30
CA VAL A 292 -25.03 -33.61 25.43
C VAL A 292 -26.55 -33.59 25.23
N GLU A 293 -27.21 -32.53 25.73
CA GLU A 293 -28.65 -32.34 25.54
C GLU A 293 -29.02 -32.28 24.04
N PRO A 294 -30.09 -32.99 23.60
CA PRO A 294 -30.58 -32.87 22.24
C PRO A 294 -31.16 -31.47 22.02
N ILE A 295 -30.71 -30.81 20.94
CA ILE A 295 -31.14 -29.46 20.57
C ILE A 295 -32.13 -29.43 19.40
N LYS A 296 -32.52 -30.59 18.88
CA LYS A 296 -33.35 -30.74 17.66
C LYS A 296 -34.73 -30.10 17.76
N ASP A 297 -35.30 -30.05 18.96
CA ASP A 297 -36.68 -29.59 19.19
C ASP A 297 -36.79 -28.06 19.37
N ASP A 298 -35.67 -27.37 19.61
CA ASP A 298 -35.66 -25.92 19.88
C ASP A 298 -34.95 -25.17 18.73
N PRO A 299 -35.70 -24.46 17.85
CA PRO A 299 -35.12 -23.73 16.73
C PRO A 299 -34.16 -22.63 17.19
N TYR A 300 -34.34 -22.06 18.39
CA TYR A 300 -33.43 -21.05 18.92
C TYR A 300 -32.07 -21.67 19.29
N LYS A 301 -32.06 -22.88 19.87
CA LYS A 301 -30.80 -23.57 20.22
C LYS A 301 -30.02 -23.98 18.97
N ILE A 302 -30.70 -24.44 17.92
CA ILE A 302 -30.07 -24.78 16.63
C ILE A 302 -29.41 -23.54 16.01
N MET A 303 -30.12 -22.42 15.97
CA MET A 303 -29.59 -21.18 15.40
C MET A 303 -28.43 -20.60 16.23
N ALA A 304 -28.48 -20.71 17.56
CA ALA A 304 -27.37 -20.32 18.44
C ALA A 304 -26.11 -21.17 18.19
N ALA A 305 -26.27 -22.48 18.05
CA ALA A 305 -25.18 -23.40 17.75
C ALA A 305 -24.56 -23.11 16.37
N LEU A 306 -25.41 -22.83 15.38
CA LEU A 306 -24.96 -22.51 14.04
C LEU A 306 -24.23 -21.16 13.98
N TYR A 307 -24.75 -20.13 14.64
CA TYR A 307 -24.06 -18.85 14.77
C TYR A 307 -22.67 -19.01 15.38
N LEU A 308 -22.55 -19.80 16.45
CA LEU A 308 -21.26 -20.04 17.11
C LEU A 308 -20.29 -20.77 16.17
N GLN A 309 -20.76 -21.79 15.45
CA GLN A 309 -19.96 -22.52 14.46
C GLN A 309 -19.49 -21.61 13.32
N VAL A 310 -20.37 -20.82 12.72
CA VAL A 310 -20.01 -19.86 11.65
C VAL A 310 -19.00 -18.83 12.16
N SER A 311 -19.20 -18.28 13.36
CA SER A 311 -18.30 -17.30 13.97
C SER A 311 -16.90 -17.87 14.25
N ILE A 312 -16.81 -19.08 14.80
CA ILE A 312 -15.53 -19.76 15.04
C ILE A 312 -14.79 -20.01 13.73
N ILE A 313 -15.45 -20.61 12.74
CA ILE A 313 -14.77 -20.99 11.50
C ILE A 313 -14.40 -19.76 10.67
N SER A 314 -15.27 -18.73 10.61
CA SER A 314 -14.97 -17.48 9.92
C SER A 314 -13.70 -16.82 10.46
N GLN A 315 -13.54 -16.75 11.78
CA GLN A 315 -12.35 -16.17 12.38
C GLN A 315 -11.13 -17.11 12.31
N ALA A 316 -11.33 -18.44 12.41
CA ALA A 316 -10.26 -19.42 12.22
C ALA A 316 -9.66 -19.36 10.81
N LEU A 317 -10.48 -19.02 9.82
CA LEU A 317 -10.05 -18.87 8.43
C LEU A 317 -9.06 -17.73 8.21
N ILE A 318 -9.05 -16.72 9.08
CA ILE A 318 -8.03 -15.66 9.08
C ILE A 318 -6.62 -16.26 9.29
N PHE A 319 -6.52 -17.30 10.12
CA PHE A 319 -5.24 -17.99 10.36
C PHE A 319 -4.80 -18.85 9.17
N VAL A 320 -5.75 -19.36 8.39
CA VAL A 320 -5.46 -20.15 7.18
C VAL A 320 -5.07 -19.23 6.02
N THR A 321 -5.81 -18.14 5.82
CA THR A 321 -5.57 -17.20 4.72
C THR A 321 -4.31 -16.34 4.90
N ARG A 322 -3.84 -16.15 6.14
CA ARG A 322 -2.55 -15.46 6.39
C ARG A 322 -1.33 -16.34 6.11
N SER A 323 -1.43 -17.65 6.33
CA SER A 323 -0.32 -18.58 6.23
C SER A 323 -0.14 -19.11 4.81
N ARG A 324 1.11 -19.19 4.33
CA ARG A 324 1.40 -19.86 3.05
C ARG A 324 1.57 -21.37 3.23
N ILE A 325 1.97 -21.78 4.42
CA ILE A 325 2.12 -23.19 4.82
C ILE A 325 1.00 -23.51 5.82
N TRP A 326 1.09 -24.64 6.53
CA TRP A 326 0.23 -24.98 7.65
C TRP A 326 0.16 -23.83 8.67
N SER A 327 -1.05 -23.38 8.98
CA SER A 327 -1.33 -22.26 9.88
C SER A 327 -0.71 -22.45 11.27
N PHE A 328 -0.58 -23.69 11.75
CA PHE A 328 0.01 -24.02 13.05
C PHE A 328 1.52 -23.82 13.11
N LEU A 329 2.22 -23.84 11.97
CA LEU A 329 3.67 -23.62 11.92
C LEU A 329 4.02 -22.12 11.85
N GLU A 330 3.12 -21.32 11.29
CA GLU A 330 3.31 -19.88 11.16
C GLU A 330 2.72 -19.13 12.37
N ARG A 331 3.60 -18.76 13.30
CA ARG A 331 3.20 -18.08 14.54
C ARG A 331 2.37 -16.81 14.25
N PRO A 332 1.14 -16.71 14.77
CA PRO A 332 0.34 -15.49 14.67
C PRO A 332 0.90 -14.34 15.49
N GLY A 333 0.64 -13.11 15.02
CA GLY A 333 0.89 -11.92 15.81
C GLY A 333 0.10 -11.96 17.12
N PHE A 334 0.70 -11.45 18.19
CA PHE A 334 0.06 -11.39 19.51
C PHE A 334 -1.30 -10.69 19.46
N MET A 335 -1.38 -9.58 18.72
CA MET A 335 -2.62 -8.81 18.57
C MET A 335 -3.74 -9.62 17.89
N LEU A 336 -3.41 -10.39 16.84
CA LEU A 336 -4.39 -11.24 16.17
C LEU A 336 -4.93 -12.33 17.10
N MET A 337 -4.07 -12.95 17.92
CA MET A 337 -4.49 -13.94 18.90
C MET A 337 -5.38 -13.36 19.98
N CYS A 338 -5.02 -12.20 20.53
CA CYS A 338 -5.84 -11.53 21.55
C CYS A 338 -7.21 -11.14 20.99
N THR A 339 -7.26 -10.54 19.80
CA THR A 339 -8.53 -10.13 19.19
C THR A 339 -9.38 -11.34 18.79
N PHE A 340 -8.78 -12.43 18.33
CA PHE A 340 -9.48 -13.70 18.12
C PHE A 340 -10.11 -14.21 19.42
N LEU A 341 -9.35 -14.32 20.51
CA LEU A 341 -9.87 -14.81 21.78
C LEU A 341 -11.00 -13.92 22.32
N ILE A 342 -10.84 -12.59 22.26
CA ILE A 342 -11.87 -11.64 22.66
C ILE A 342 -13.13 -11.81 21.79
N ALA A 343 -12.97 -11.90 20.47
CA ALA A 343 -14.09 -12.07 19.56
C ALA A 343 -14.81 -13.41 19.76
N GLN A 344 -14.09 -14.49 20.10
CA GLN A 344 -14.69 -15.78 20.46
C GLN A 344 -15.43 -15.73 21.79
N LEU A 345 -14.91 -15.02 22.79
CA LEU A 345 -15.62 -14.80 24.06
C LEU A 345 -16.91 -14.01 23.86
N VAL A 346 -16.90 -12.99 23.01
CA VAL A 346 -18.09 -12.21 22.66
C VAL A 346 -19.08 -13.04 21.84
N ALA A 347 -18.61 -13.85 20.88
CA ALA A 347 -19.47 -14.78 20.14
C ALA A 347 -20.14 -15.80 21.08
N PHE A 348 -19.40 -16.32 22.06
CA PHE A 348 -19.97 -17.24 23.04
C PHE A 348 -20.97 -16.58 24.00
N SER A 349 -20.71 -15.34 24.45
CA SER A 349 -21.64 -14.63 25.33
C SER A 349 -22.94 -14.26 24.61
N THR A 350 -22.84 -13.84 23.34
CA THR A 350 -23.99 -13.52 22.48
C THR A 350 -24.81 -14.75 22.12
N SER A 351 -24.18 -15.90 21.87
CA SER A 351 -24.92 -17.15 21.62
C SER A 351 -25.71 -17.61 22.85
N LYS A 352 -25.16 -17.45 24.06
CA LYS A 352 -25.88 -17.75 25.31
C LYS A 352 -27.08 -16.82 25.55
N ALA A 353 -26.99 -15.57 25.11
CA ALA A 353 -28.08 -14.60 25.20
C ALA A 353 -29.15 -14.81 24.11
N TYR A 354 -28.88 -15.68 23.11
CA TYR A 354 -29.75 -15.86 21.97
C TYR A 354 -31.14 -16.40 22.34
N GLY A 355 -32.17 -15.85 21.71
CA GLY A 355 -33.56 -16.22 21.94
C GLY A 355 -34.09 -15.86 23.34
N ARG A 356 -33.35 -15.13 24.18
CA ARG A 356 -33.87 -14.66 25.48
C ARG A 356 -35.04 -13.70 25.28
N GLU A 357 -34.86 -12.67 24.45
CA GLU A 357 -35.93 -11.71 24.13
C GLU A 357 -37.09 -12.36 23.37
N GLY A 358 -36.80 -13.32 22.48
CA GLY A 358 -37.83 -14.10 21.77
C GLY A 358 -38.70 -14.90 22.74
N ARG A 359 -38.07 -15.64 23.65
CA ARG A 359 -38.76 -16.40 24.71
C ARG A 359 -39.50 -15.50 25.70
N GLU A 360 -38.94 -14.35 26.06
CA GLU A 360 -39.61 -13.36 26.91
C GLU A 360 -40.82 -12.73 26.20
N ALA A 361 -40.74 -12.46 24.90
CA ALA A 361 -41.85 -11.94 24.09
C ALA A 361 -42.94 -12.99 23.84
N GLU A 362 -42.58 -14.26 23.67
CA GLU A 362 -43.52 -15.38 23.56
C GLU A 362 -44.17 -15.71 24.92
N TRP A 363 -43.39 -15.68 26.00
CA TRP A 363 -43.89 -15.82 27.36
C TRP A 363 -44.84 -14.66 27.71
N ALA A 364 -44.47 -13.42 27.41
CA ALA A 364 -45.33 -12.26 27.60
C ALA A 364 -46.62 -12.33 26.77
N ARG A 365 -46.55 -12.84 25.53
CA ARG A 365 -47.75 -13.11 24.70
C ARG A 365 -48.63 -14.21 25.30
N SER A 366 -48.04 -15.30 25.77
CA SER A 366 -48.76 -16.43 26.39
C SER A 366 -49.40 -16.05 27.73
N GLN A 367 -48.72 -15.22 28.53
CA GLN A 367 -49.26 -14.65 29.77
C GLN A 367 -50.44 -13.71 29.48
N ARG A 368 -50.36 -12.89 28.43
CA ARG A 368 -51.47 -12.03 27.99
C ARG A 368 -52.69 -12.84 27.54
N SER A 369 -52.49 -13.95 26.82
CA SER A 369 -53.60 -14.84 26.43
C SER A 369 -54.21 -15.60 27.61
N MET A 370 -53.39 -16.01 28.59
CA MET A 370 -53.88 -16.68 29.82
C MET A 370 -54.64 -15.73 30.74
N SER A 371 -54.27 -14.44 30.78
CA SER A 371 -54.94 -13.40 31.57
C SER A 371 -56.26 -12.90 30.94
N GLY A 372 -56.74 -13.53 29.86
CA GLY A 372 -58.01 -13.18 29.21
C GLY A 372 -58.01 -11.81 28.51
N LEU A 373 -56.87 -11.14 28.39
CA LEU A 373 -56.71 -9.96 27.55
C LEU A 373 -56.62 -10.43 26.09
N ASN A 374 -57.78 -10.50 25.42
CA ASN A 374 -57.85 -10.62 23.97
C ASN A 374 -56.92 -9.58 23.34
N THR A 375 -56.05 -10.01 22.41
CA THR A 375 -55.34 -9.09 21.52
C THR A 375 -56.41 -8.37 20.71
N ALA A 376 -56.80 -7.16 21.14
CA ALA A 376 -57.58 -6.30 20.30
C ALA A 376 -56.78 -6.13 19.00
N ASN A 377 -57.39 -6.53 17.88
CA ASN A 377 -56.77 -6.46 16.56
C ASN A 377 -56.18 -5.04 16.40
N PRO A 378 -54.87 -4.87 16.11
CA PRO A 378 -54.26 -3.54 16.06
C PRO A 378 -55.02 -2.60 15.12
N LYS A 379 -55.64 -3.16 14.06
CA LYS A 379 -56.57 -2.41 13.20
C LYS A 379 -57.76 -1.83 13.97
N SER A 380 -58.42 -2.61 14.83
CA SER A 380 -59.57 -2.16 15.62
C SER A 380 -59.23 -1.16 16.73
N MET A 381 -58.01 -1.21 17.29
CA MET A 381 -57.55 -0.19 18.26
C MET A 381 -57.15 1.10 17.56
N ILE A 382 -56.50 1.00 16.41
CA ILE A 382 -56.21 2.16 15.56
C ILE A 382 -57.54 2.78 15.12
N GLU A 383 -58.49 1.99 14.64
CA GLU A 383 -59.81 2.45 14.19
C GLU A 383 -60.62 3.11 15.32
N LYS A 384 -60.64 2.54 16.54
CA LYS A 384 -61.25 3.18 17.73
C LYS A 384 -60.48 4.39 18.26
N ALA A 385 -59.17 4.44 18.09
CA ALA A 385 -58.36 5.61 18.43
C ALA A 385 -58.54 6.73 17.39
N MET A 386 -58.71 6.35 16.13
CA MET A 386 -59.01 7.22 14.98
C MET A 386 -60.44 7.77 15.03
N GLU A 387 -61.39 7.04 15.64
CA GLU A 387 -62.73 7.53 15.97
C GLU A 387 -62.74 8.55 17.12
N ARG A 388 -61.82 8.41 18.10
CA ARG A 388 -61.71 9.34 19.25
C ARG A 388 -60.95 10.62 18.93
N ALA A 389 -59.98 10.56 18.04
CA ALA A 389 -59.26 11.72 17.53
C ALA A 389 -60.01 12.25 16.30
N GLY A 390 -60.91 13.22 16.51
CA GLY A 390 -61.72 13.81 15.45
C GLY A 390 -60.91 14.19 14.21
N TYR A 391 -61.46 13.89 13.03
CA TYR A 391 -60.87 13.98 11.69
C TYR A 391 -60.15 15.30 11.32
N THR A 392 -60.32 16.37 12.10
CA THR A 392 -59.84 17.72 11.79
C THR A 392 -58.36 17.96 12.10
N GLU A 393 -57.78 17.38 13.16
CA GLU A 393 -56.37 17.66 13.51
C GLU A 393 -55.37 16.86 12.66
N LEU A 394 -55.74 15.64 12.23
CA LEU A 394 -54.86 14.80 11.41
C LEU A 394 -54.81 15.28 9.95
N SER A 395 -55.88 15.89 9.42
CA SER A 395 -55.85 16.48 8.08
C SER A 395 -54.87 17.64 7.99
N GLU A 396 -54.78 18.49 9.02
CA GLU A 396 -53.87 19.64 9.02
C GLU A 396 -52.39 19.24 9.08
N ILE A 397 -52.04 18.26 9.91
CA ILE A 397 -50.64 17.78 10.03
C ILE A 397 -50.22 17.06 8.74
N THR A 398 -51.11 16.27 8.15
CA THR A 398 -50.85 15.55 6.89
C THR A 398 -50.77 16.52 5.71
N GLU A 399 -51.59 17.57 5.69
CA GLU A 399 -51.57 18.61 4.67
C GLU A 399 -50.33 19.53 4.81
N GLN A 400 -49.91 19.87 6.04
CA GLN A 400 -48.65 20.58 6.28
C GLN A 400 -47.42 19.75 5.87
N ALA A 401 -47.44 18.44 6.13
CA ALA A 401 -46.37 17.53 5.70
C ALA A 401 -46.29 17.43 4.16
N LYS A 402 -47.46 17.38 3.48
CA LYS A 402 -47.53 17.36 2.01
C LYS A 402 -47.03 18.68 1.39
N ARG A 403 -47.42 19.84 1.94
CA ARG A 403 -46.90 21.14 1.49
C ARG A 403 -45.38 21.27 1.69
N ARG A 404 -44.82 20.74 2.79
CA ARG A 404 -43.37 20.71 3.01
C ARG A 404 -42.64 19.81 2.01
N ALA A 405 -43.23 18.66 1.65
CA ALA A 405 -42.68 17.76 0.64
C ALA A 405 -42.73 18.38 -0.78
N GLU A 406 -43.81 19.09 -1.13
CA GLU A 406 -43.93 19.80 -2.41
C GLU A 406 -42.90 20.95 -2.53
N ILE A 407 -42.72 21.76 -1.48
CA ILE A 407 -41.68 22.81 -1.43
C ILE A 407 -40.27 22.19 -1.59
N ALA A 408 -39.99 21.07 -0.91
CA ALA A 408 -38.72 20.37 -1.06
C ALA A 408 -38.51 19.82 -2.48
N SER A 409 -39.58 19.42 -3.17
CA SER A 409 -39.52 18.98 -4.57
C SER A 409 -39.26 20.14 -5.56
N LEU A 410 -39.85 21.32 -5.30
CA LEU A 410 -39.64 22.52 -6.11
C LEU A 410 -38.22 23.09 -5.98
N ILE A 411 -37.62 22.98 -4.79
CA ILE A 411 -36.21 23.35 -4.57
C ILE A 411 -35.29 22.40 -5.35
N LYS A 412 -35.65 21.10 -5.43
CA LYS A 412 -34.90 20.10 -6.20
C LYS A 412 -35.05 20.28 -7.72
N GLY A 413 -36.18 20.82 -8.17
CA GLY A 413 -36.48 21.10 -9.59
C GLY A 413 -35.82 22.34 -10.18
N ARG A 414 -35.24 23.24 -9.36
CA ARG A 414 -34.54 24.45 -9.86
C ARG A 414 -33.03 24.24 -10.13
N PHE A 415 -32.52 23.02 -9.90
CA PHE A 415 -31.14 22.60 -10.22
C PHE A 415 -31.10 21.52 -11.31
N HIS A 416 -31.92 21.67 -12.36
CA HIS A 416 -31.76 20.91 -13.60
C HIS A 416 -31.17 21.83 -14.67
N VAL A 417 -29.86 21.72 -14.87
CA VAL A 417 -29.18 22.18 -16.09
C VAL A 417 -29.24 21.01 -17.07
N ASP A 418 -29.71 21.31 -18.28
CA ASP A 418 -29.84 20.41 -19.42
C ASP A 418 -28.62 19.50 -19.63
N CYS A 419 -28.87 18.20 -19.73
CA CYS A 419 -28.03 17.27 -20.47
C CYS A 419 -28.94 16.39 -21.33
N GLY A 420 -28.87 16.60 -22.64
CA GLY A 420 -29.70 15.96 -23.65
C GLY A 420 -29.50 14.44 -23.76
N GLU A 421 -30.54 13.80 -24.28
CA GLU A 421 -30.63 12.38 -24.60
C GLU A 421 -29.48 11.91 -25.52
N LYS A 422 -28.90 10.75 -25.17
CA LYS A 422 -28.16 9.90 -26.12
C LYS A 422 -28.59 8.45 -25.96
N ASN A 423 -28.77 7.81 -27.12
CA ASN A 423 -29.27 6.46 -27.36
C ASN A 423 -28.46 5.32 -26.72
N PRO A 424 -29.08 4.14 -26.48
CA PRO A 424 -28.47 3.04 -25.74
C PRO A 424 -27.57 2.21 -26.65
N GLY A 425 -26.31 2.02 -26.24
CA GLY A 425 -25.38 1.13 -26.91
C GLY A 425 -23.93 1.54 -26.68
N ASP A 426 -23.42 1.30 -25.48
CA ASP A 426 -22.03 0.88 -25.27
C ASP A 426 -21.84 0.48 -23.81
N GLU A 427 -21.42 -0.77 -23.62
CA GLU A 427 -21.12 -1.38 -22.33
C GLU A 427 -19.77 -0.90 -21.78
N ASP A 428 -19.74 -0.72 -20.46
CA ASP A 428 -18.62 -0.88 -19.54
C ASP A 428 -17.32 -0.08 -19.77
N SER A 429 -17.21 1.03 -19.04
CA SER A 429 -15.93 1.47 -18.47
C SER A 429 -16.08 2.12 -17.09
N TYR A 430 -15.33 1.54 -16.17
CA TYR A 430 -15.20 1.75 -14.73
C TYR A 430 -15.13 3.21 -14.24
N PHE A 431 -15.76 3.39 -13.08
CA PHE A 431 -15.65 4.48 -12.10
C PHE A 431 -14.27 5.16 -12.03
N LYS A 432 -14.28 6.50 -12.13
CA LYS A 432 -13.17 7.37 -11.75
C LYS A 432 -13.68 8.46 -10.80
N PHE A 433 -13.50 8.25 -9.49
CA PHE A 433 -13.58 9.34 -8.51
C PHE A 433 -12.27 10.14 -8.62
N LEU A 434 -12.37 11.38 -9.07
CA LEU A 434 -11.30 12.37 -9.04
C LEU A 434 -11.84 13.58 -8.28
N VAL A 435 -11.53 13.64 -6.98
CA VAL A 435 -11.57 14.89 -6.23
C VAL A 435 -10.34 15.68 -6.65
N GLN A 436 -10.54 16.71 -7.46
CA GLN A 436 -9.51 17.69 -7.77
C GLN A 436 -10.04 19.06 -7.41
N THR A 437 -9.55 19.59 -6.30
CA THR A 437 -9.62 21.01 -5.96
C THR A 437 -8.81 21.79 -7.00
N LYS A 438 -9.47 22.69 -7.73
CA LYS A 438 -8.84 23.75 -8.52
C LYS A 438 -9.52 25.07 -8.12
N VAL A 439 -8.78 25.94 -7.44
CA VAL A 439 -8.16 27.16 -8.00
C VAL A 439 -9.22 28.08 -8.61
N LEU A 440 -9.50 29.16 -7.88
CA LEU A 440 -10.24 30.33 -8.34
C LEU A 440 -9.38 31.05 -9.40
N ASP A 441 -9.79 30.95 -10.66
CA ASP A 441 -9.40 31.89 -11.70
C ASP A 441 -10.65 32.66 -12.14
N SER A 442 -10.55 33.99 -12.07
CA SER A 442 -11.54 34.99 -12.44
C SER A 442 -11.91 34.92 -13.93
N PRO A 443 -13.17 35.17 -14.33
CA PRO A 443 -13.47 35.45 -15.72
C PRO A 443 -13.43 36.95 -15.99
N VAL A 444 -12.51 37.33 -16.86
CA VAL A 444 -12.60 38.52 -17.72
C VAL A 444 -13.90 38.43 -18.51
N LYS A 445 -14.76 39.44 -18.42
CA LYS A 445 -15.82 39.71 -19.40
C LYS A 445 -15.53 41.04 -20.08
N SER A 446 -15.37 40.94 -21.40
CA SER A 446 -15.41 42.01 -22.37
C SER A 446 -16.81 42.60 -22.48
N GLU A 447 -16.94 43.91 -22.37
CA GLU A 447 -18.08 44.69 -22.86
C GLU A 447 -17.57 45.86 -23.71
N PRO A 448 -18.34 46.30 -24.72
CA PRO A 448 -17.87 47.22 -25.76
C PRO A 448 -18.10 48.70 -25.42
N ASP A 449 -17.24 49.51 -26.02
CA ASP A 449 -17.24 50.96 -26.27
C ASP A 449 -18.51 51.76 -25.96
N GLU A 450 -18.39 52.67 -24.99
CA GLU A 450 -19.06 53.99 -25.01
C GLU A 450 -18.17 55.03 -24.29
N VAL A 451 -17.83 56.12 -24.99
CA VAL A 451 -17.07 57.29 -24.51
C VAL A 451 -18.04 58.48 -24.53
N PRO A 452 -18.12 59.31 -23.46
CA PRO A 452 -17.44 60.62 -23.52
C PRO A 452 -16.85 61.16 -22.20
N ASP A 453 -15.60 61.64 -22.31
CA ASP A 453 -15.07 62.95 -21.89
C ASP A 453 -15.47 63.60 -20.53
N LEU A 454 -14.47 63.83 -19.66
CA LEU A 454 -13.96 65.17 -19.22
C LEU A 454 -13.17 65.11 -17.88
N ASN A 455 -11.87 65.43 -17.96
CA ASN A 455 -11.05 66.37 -17.16
C ASN A 455 -11.14 66.54 -15.60
N GLU A 456 -9.94 66.83 -15.06
CA GLU A 456 -9.58 67.47 -13.76
C GLU A 456 -9.64 66.57 -12.50
N GLY A 457 -8.67 66.49 -11.58
CA GLY A 457 -7.51 67.31 -11.24
C GLY A 457 -7.62 67.84 -9.80
N SER A 458 -7.02 67.19 -8.79
CA SER A 458 -6.64 67.72 -7.45
C SER A 458 -6.32 66.55 -6.49
N VAL A 459 -5.11 66.31 -5.96
CA VAL A 459 -4.30 67.03 -4.94
C VAL A 459 -4.77 66.82 -3.48
N TRP A 460 -3.76 66.68 -2.57
CA TRP A 460 -3.71 66.67 -1.09
C TRP A 460 -3.74 65.28 -0.43
N GLU A 461 -2.66 64.73 0.14
CA GLU A 461 -1.76 65.13 1.27
C GLU A 461 -2.09 64.40 2.59
N GLU A 462 -1.02 63.86 3.18
CA GLU A 462 -0.69 63.66 4.61
C GLU A 462 -1.80 63.32 5.63
N ASN A 463 -1.59 62.23 6.37
CA ASN A 463 -1.08 62.41 7.73
C ASN A 463 -0.59 61.13 8.42
N SER A 464 0.58 61.29 9.02
CA SER A 464 1.25 60.48 10.02
C SER A 464 0.52 60.48 11.38
N GLY A 465 0.75 59.43 12.19
CA GLY A 465 1.06 59.65 13.61
C GLY A 465 0.50 58.68 14.64
N TRP A 466 1.43 58.17 15.46
CA TRP A 466 1.33 57.72 16.87
C TRP A 466 0.69 56.34 17.14
N SER A 467 1.15 55.53 18.10
CA SER A 467 2.35 55.43 18.95
C SER A 467 2.19 54.15 19.78
N ASP A 468 3.32 53.52 20.13
CA ASP A 468 3.42 52.34 21.01
C ASP A 468 2.75 52.50 22.39
N ALA A 469 2.28 51.38 22.96
CA ALA A 469 2.35 51.09 24.40
C ALA A 469 2.19 49.58 24.66
N GLU A 470 3.23 49.01 25.27
CA GLU A 470 3.31 47.71 25.94
C GLU A 470 2.29 47.58 27.09
N ASP A 471 1.81 46.37 27.43
CA ASP A 471 2.37 45.59 28.56
C ASP A 471 1.58 44.29 28.89
N ARG A 472 2.37 43.20 28.95
CA ARG A 472 2.43 42.01 29.84
C ARG A 472 1.22 41.52 30.67
N GLY A 473 1.15 40.18 30.75
CA GLY A 473 1.28 39.50 32.06
C GLY A 473 0.48 38.20 32.28
N CYS A 474 1.12 37.04 32.05
CA CYS A 474 1.24 35.84 32.93
C CYS A 474 1.56 34.59 32.10
#